data_AF-A0A4Q4DQ11-F1
#
_entry.id   AF-A0A4Q4DQ11-F1
#
_cell.length_a   1.000
_cell.length_b   1.000
_cell.length_c   1.000
_cell.angle_alpha   90.00
_cell.angle_beta   90.00
_cell.angle_gamma   90.00
#
_symmetry.space_group_name_H-M   'P 1'
#
loop_
_entity.id
_entity.type
_entity.pdbx_description
1 polymer ?
#
loop_
_entity_poly.entity_id
_entity_poly.type
_entity_poly.pdbx_seq_one_letter_code
_entity_poly.pdbx_strand_id
1 'polypeptide(L)'
;MELRPKDAGEGKRPAPYYVSVGIRPPHETDRTTGRPLRSAAKGIGFTSKPVDLYSQWASGGTIKLSYPKDFRAHFDNRTVDAIPVGDDRGDWTVVLYHVEGGPTKFTTVVCNGFHA
;
A
#
# COMPACT_ATOMS: atom_id res chain seq x y z
N MET A 1 5.87 2.77 6.61
CA MET A 1 5.15 1.65 7.24
C MET A 1 6.11 0.50 7.47
N GLU A 2 5.99 -0.16 8.61
CA GLU A 2 6.81 -1.31 9.00
C GLU A 2 5.93 -2.53 9.30
N LEU A 3 6.32 -3.70 8.80
CA LEU A 3 5.61 -4.96 8.98
C LEU A 3 6.57 -6.01 9.54
N ARG A 4 6.21 -6.62 10.67
CA ARG A 4 6.99 -7.68 11.30
C ARG A 4 6.04 -8.74 11.89
N PRO A 5 6.13 -10.01 11.48
CA PRO A 5 5.43 -11.11 12.16
C PRO A 5 5.89 -11.23 13.62
N LYS A 6 4.96 -11.55 14.52
CA LYS A 6 5.24 -11.65 15.96
C LYS A 6 6.36 -12.65 16.27
N ASP A 7 6.31 -13.82 15.64
CA ASP A 7 7.22 -14.94 15.92
C ASP A 7 8.36 -15.01 14.89
N ALA A 8 8.69 -13.88 14.26
CA ALA A 8 9.71 -13.82 13.21
C ALA A 8 11.09 -14.28 13.74
N GLY A 9 11.64 -15.31 13.11
CA GLY A 9 12.91 -15.93 13.50
C GLY A 9 12.76 -17.20 14.35
N GLU A 10 11.54 -17.58 14.73
CA GLU A 10 11.29 -18.73 15.60
C GLU A 10 10.76 -19.94 14.83
N GLY A 11 11.53 -21.03 14.75
CA GLY A 11 11.07 -22.28 14.13
C GLY A 11 10.92 -22.22 12.61
N LYS A 12 10.05 -23.07 12.05
CA LYS A 12 9.90 -23.25 10.60
C LYS A 12 9.17 -22.06 9.98
N ARG A 13 9.76 -21.51 8.90
CA ARG A 13 9.13 -20.44 8.11
C ARG A 13 7.73 -20.86 7.61
N PRO A 14 6.69 -20.02 7.82
CA PRO A 14 5.37 -20.25 7.27
C PRO A 14 5.34 -20.23 5.74
N ALA A 15 4.22 -20.66 5.16
CA ALA A 15 3.97 -20.48 3.73
C ALA A 15 3.92 -18.97 3.38
N PRO A 16 4.30 -18.55 2.15
CA PRO A 16 4.26 -17.15 1.75
C PRO A 16 2.89 -16.52 1.98
N TYR A 17 2.89 -15.28 2.49
CA TYR A 17 1.67 -14.51 2.72
C TYR A 17 1.85 -13.12 2.14
N TYR A 18 1.27 -12.89 0.97
CA TYR A 18 1.50 -11.67 0.22
C TYR A 18 0.58 -10.55 0.68
N VAL A 19 1.19 -9.40 0.99
CA VAL A 19 0.47 -8.19 1.36
C VAL A 19 0.85 -7.01 0.48
N SER A 20 -0.10 -6.11 0.24
CA SER A 20 0.14 -4.82 -0.38
C SER A 20 -0.47 -3.72 0.48
N VAL A 21 0.15 -2.55 0.50
CA VAL A 21 -0.36 -1.38 1.23
C VAL A 21 -0.95 -0.42 0.21
N GLY A 22 -2.19 0.00 0.44
CA GLY A 22 -2.84 1.10 -0.26
C GLY A 22 -2.83 2.38 0.57
N ILE A 23 -2.53 3.50 -0.07
CA ILE A 23 -2.62 4.85 0.48
C ILE A 23 -3.62 5.62 -0.36
N ARG A 24 -4.79 5.89 0.21
CA ARG A 24 -5.88 6.62 -0.48
C ARG A 24 -5.79 8.09 -0.12
N PRO A 25 -5.59 8.98 -1.10
CA PRO A 25 -5.69 10.43 -0.90
C PRO A 25 -7.13 10.85 -0.55
N PRO A 26 -7.32 12.03 0.06
CA PRO A 26 -8.64 12.60 0.28
C PRO A 26 -9.35 12.89 -1.05
N HIS A 27 -8.60 13.28 -2.08
CA HIS A 27 -9.14 13.64 -3.38
C HIS A 27 -8.71 12.67 -4.50
N GLU A 28 -9.54 12.58 -5.54
CA GLU A 28 -9.30 11.72 -6.71
C GLU A 28 -8.03 12.16 -7.44
N THR A 29 -7.31 11.20 -8.02
CA THR A 29 -6.10 11.49 -8.79
C THR A 29 -6.42 11.71 -10.27
N ASP A 30 -6.02 12.85 -10.82
CA ASP A 30 -6.09 13.13 -12.24
C ASP A 30 -5.26 12.10 -13.02
N ARG A 31 -5.92 11.33 -13.89
CA ARG A 31 -5.27 10.24 -14.63
C ARG A 31 -4.24 10.72 -15.66
N THR A 32 -4.31 11.98 -16.07
CA THR A 32 -3.41 12.60 -17.04
C THR A 32 -2.18 13.15 -16.35
N THR A 33 -2.38 13.91 -15.27
CA THR A 33 -1.32 14.69 -14.61
C THR A 33 -0.77 14.07 -13.34
N GLY A 34 -1.49 13.12 -12.72
CA GLY A 34 -1.16 12.53 -11.42
C GLY A 34 -1.47 13.44 -10.22
N ARG A 35 -2.06 14.62 -10.45
CA ARG A 35 -2.35 15.60 -9.40
C ARG A 35 -3.73 15.40 -8.77
N PRO A 36 -3.98 15.92 -7.56
CA PRO A 36 -5.30 15.88 -6.94
C PRO A 36 -6.35 16.66 -7.73
N LEU A 37 -7.55 16.09 -7.82
CA LEU A 37 -8.76 16.73 -8.31
C LEU A 37 -9.55 17.35 -7.14
N ARG A 38 -10.68 18.01 -7.44
CA ARG A 38 -11.60 18.50 -6.38
C ARG A 38 -12.59 17.45 -5.89
N SER A 39 -12.76 16.36 -6.65
CA SER A 39 -13.68 15.28 -6.29
C SER A 39 -13.06 14.37 -5.25
N ALA A 40 -13.87 13.84 -4.33
CA ALA A 40 -13.43 12.84 -3.37
C ALA A 40 -12.88 11.58 -4.07
N ALA A 41 -11.86 10.95 -3.48
CA ALA A 41 -11.29 9.71 -3.98
C ALA A 41 -12.30 8.56 -3.91
N LYS A 42 -12.45 7.82 -5.01
CA LYS A 42 -13.31 6.61 -5.08
C LYS A 42 -12.53 5.32 -5.33
N GLY A 43 -11.25 5.44 -5.70
CA GLY A 43 -10.37 4.31 -6.02
C GLY A 43 -9.60 3.73 -4.84
N ILE A 44 -8.74 2.75 -5.14
CA ILE A 44 -7.83 2.12 -4.18
C ILE A 44 -6.63 2.99 -3.81
N GLY A 45 -6.45 4.13 -4.49
CA GLY A 45 -5.35 5.07 -4.28
C GLY A 45 -4.02 4.58 -4.85
N PHE A 46 -2.92 4.92 -4.17
CA PHE A 46 -1.58 4.48 -4.51
C PHE A 46 -1.23 3.20 -3.77
N THR A 47 -0.75 2.17 -4.47
CA THR A 47 -0.43 0.87 -3.87
C THR A 47 1.05 0.56 -3.93
N SER A 48 1.56 -0.14 -2.92
CA SER A 48 2.87 -0.79 -2.98
C SER A 48 2.81 -2.06 -3.85
N LYS A 49 3.98 -2.53 -4.31
CA LYS A 49 4.07 -3.90 -4.83
C LYS A 49 3.67 -4.90 -3.74
N PRO A 50 3.07 -6.05 -4.10
CA PRO A 50 2.88 -7.16 -3.17
C PRO A 50 4.24 -7.64 -2.63
N VAL A 51 4.31 -7.86 -1.33
CA VAL A 51 5.51 -8.39 -0.64
C VAL A 51 5.12 -9.60 0.19
N ASP A 52 5.97 -10.62 0.20
CA ASP A 52 5.79 -11.76 1.11
C ASP A 52 6.13 -11.30 2.54
N LEU A 53 5.14 -11.31 3.43
CA LEU A 53 5.26 -10.95 4.84
C LEU A 53 6.32 -11.77 5.57
N TYR A 54 6.59 -13.00 5.11
CA TYR A 54 7.58 -13.90 5.71
C TYR A 54 8.93 -13.89 4.97
N SER A 55 9.16 -12.95 4.05
CA SER A 55 10.43 -12.84 3.31
C SER A 55 11.65 -12.59 4.21
N GLN A 56 11.46 -11.97 5.37
CA GLN A 56 12.49 -11.68 6.37
C GLN A 56 12.46 -12.66 7.56
N TRP A 57 11.84 -13.83 7.42
CA TRP A 57 11.69 -14.78 8.53
C TRP A 57 13.01 -15.18 9.17
N ALA A 58 13.98 -15.61 8.35
CA ALA A 58 15.27 -16.13 8.85
C ALA A 58 16.10 -15.07 9.57
N SER A 59 15.97 -13.78 9.20
CA SER A 59 16.67 -12.67 9.85
C SER A 59 15.90 -12.09 11.04
N GLY A 60 14.66 -12.52 11.28
CA GLY A 60 13.75 -11.85 12.21
C GLY A 60 13.43 -10.40 11.81
N GLY A 61 13.71 -10.05 10.55
CA GLY A 61 13.74 -8.69 10.05
C GLY A 61 12.36 -8.08 9.86
N THR A 62 12.35 -6.78 9.53
CA THR A 62 11.14 -5.99 9.31
C THR A 62 11.07 -5.56 7.85
N ILE A 63 9.89 -5.69 7.25
CA ILE A 63 9.63 -5.16 5.91
C ILE A 63 9.32 -3.67 6.07
N LYS A 64 10.03 -2.82 5.32
CA LYS A 64 9.86 -1.37 5.35
C LYS A 64 9.37 -0.87 4.00
N LEU A 65 8.29 -0.09 4.01
CA LEU A 65 7.73 0.59 2.84
C LEU A 65 7.71 2.10 3.11
N SER A 66 8.25 2.86 2.16
CA SER A 66 8.43 4.31 2.24
C SER A 66 7.52 5.00 1.22
N TYR A 67 6.55 5.77 1.72
CA TYR A 67 5.74 6.64 0.88
C TYR A 67 6.47 7.97 0.61
N PRO A 68 6.40 8.56 -0.59
CA PRO A 68 5.70 8.04 -1.79
C PRO A 68 6.52 7.05 -2.62
N LYS A 69 7.82 6.89 -2.34
CA LYS A 69 8.79 6.18 -3.17
C LYS A 69 8.34 4.79 -3.64
N ASP A 70 7.76 3.99 -2.75
CA ASP A 70 7.41 2.58 -3.01
C ASP A 70 5.98 2.40 -3.55
N PHE A 71 5.26 3.49 -3.83
CA PHE A 71 3.83 3.49 -4.12
C PHE A 71 3.53 4.05 -5.51
N ARG A 72 2.52 3.50 -6.17
CA ARG A 72 2.10 3.87 -7.52
C ARG A 72 0.59 3.84 -7.65
N ALA A 73 0.03 4.70 -8.48
CA ALA A 73 -1.37 4.60 -8.91
C ALA A 73 -1.41 3.85 -10.24
N HIS A 74 -2.33 2.89 -10.33
CA HIS A 74 -2.51 2.05 -11.51
C HIS A 74 -3.83 2.39 -12.18
N PHE A 75 -3.74 2.87 -13.42
CA PHE A 75 -4.86 3.10 -14.31
C PHE A 75 -4.78 2.11 -15.48
N ASP A 76 -5.90 1.92 -16.19
CA ASP A 76 -6.06 0.86 -17.19
C ASP A 76 -4.88 0.73 -18.17
N ASN A 77 -4.34 1.86 -18.65
CA ASN A 77 -3.27 1.89 -19.63
C ASN A 77 -1.94 2.46 -19.11
N ARG A 78 -1.86 2.86 -17.84
CA ARG A 78 -0.67 3.53 -17.32
C ARG A 78 -0.51 3.40 -15.81
N THR A 79 0.72 3.50 -15.36
CA THR A 79 1.07 3.62 -13.95
C THR A 79 1.69 5.00 -13.72
N VAL A 80 1.36 5.65 -12.61
CA VAL A 80 1.93 6.95 -12.22
C VAL A 80 2.55 6.89 -10.82
N ASP A 81 3.54 7.73 -10.59
CA ASP A 81 4.19 7.88 -9.29
C ASP A 81 3.21 8.43 -8.24
N ALA A 82 3.39 7.99 -6.99
CA ALA A 82 2.65 8.58 -5.87
C ALA A 82 3.12 10.00 -5.58
N ILE A 83 2.18 10.85 -5.18
CA ILE A 83 2.44 12.24 -4.81
C ILE A 83 2.90 12.35 -3.35
N PRO A 84 3.68 13.38 -2.98
CA PRO A 84 3.89 13.72 -1.58
C PRO A 84 2.57 13.98 -0.85
N VAL A 85 2.49 13.59 0.42
CA VAL A 85 1.30 13.82 1.24
C VAL A 85 0.93 15.31 1.31
N GLY A 86 1.93 16.19 1.38
CA GLY A 86 1.71 17.65 1.43
C GLY A 86 1.09 18.26 0.17
N ASP A 87 1.10 17.53 -0.95
CA ASP A 87 0.51 17.97 -2.22
C ASP A 87 -1.02 17.77 -2.24
N ASP A 88 -1.58 16.97 -1.33
CA ASP A 88 -3.01 16.76 -1.17
C ASP A 88 -3.44 16.74 0.31
N ARG A 89 -3.85 17.90 0.84
CA ARG A 89 -4.20 18.04 2.26
C ARG A 89 -5.56 17.45 2.57
N GLY A 90 -5.70 16.86 3.76
CA GLY A 90 -6.95 16.31 4.25
C GLY A 90 -6.80 14.93 4.89
N ASP A 91 -7.87 14.15 4.84
CA ASP A 91 -7.94 12.84 5.47
C ASP A 91 -7.48 11.74 4.52
N TRP A 92 -6.31 11.18 4.83
CA TRP A 92 -5.73 10.06 4.10
C TRP A 92 -6.11 8.74 4.76
N THR A 93 -6.24 7.70 3.94
CA THR A 93 -6.50 6.33 4.43
C THR A 93 -5.33 5.41 4.10
N VAL A 94 -4.92 4.59 5.06
CA VAL A 94 -3.98 3.48 4.90
C VAL A 94 -4.74 2.17 4.96
N VAL A 95 -4.59 1.33 3.94
CA VAL A 95 -5.24 0.03 3.85
C VAL A 95 -4.20 -1.06 3.65
N LEU A 96 -4.24 -2.12 4.45
CA LEU A 96 -3.45 -3.32 4.23
C LEU A 96 -4.31 -4.37 3.53
N TYR A 97 -3.88 -4.80 2.36
CA TYR A 97 -4.52 -5.84 1.57
C TYR A 97 -3.75 -7.16 1.67
N HIS A 98 -4.46 -8.25 1.91
CA HIS A 98 -3.99 -9.60 1.61
C HIS A 98 -4.19 -9.87 0.11
N VAL A 99 -3.15 -10.30 -0.60
CA VAL A 99 -3.20 -10.53 -2.05
C VAL A 99 -3.33 -12.03 -2.34
N GLU A 100 -4.44 -12.41 -2.97
CA GLU A 100 -4.87 -13.79 -3.18
C GLU A 100 -4.70 -14.19 -4.66
N GLY A 101 -3.48 -14.59 -5.03
CA GLY A 101 -3.22 -15.16 -6.36
C GLY A 101 -3.29 -14.17 -7.53
N GLY A 102 -3.40 -12.86 -7.30
CA GLY A 102 -3.29 -11.83 -8.35
C GLY A 102 -3.64 -10.40 -7.90
N PRO A 103 -3.31 -9.37 -8.70
CA PRO A 103 -3.46 -7.96 -8.32
C PRO A 103 -4.91 -7.46 -8.15
N THR A 104 -5.89 -8.21 -8.67
CA THR A 104 -7.33 -7.88 -8.55
C THR A 104 -8.06 -8.75 -7.51
N LYS A 105 -7.38 -9.74 -6.95
CA LYS A 105 -7.92 -10.65 -5.95
C LYS A 105 -7.28 -10.33 -4.62
N PHE A 106 -7.96 -9.55 -3.81
CA PHE A 106 -7.44 -9.13 -2.52
C PHE A 106 -8.53 -8.95 -1.49
N THR A 107 -8.15 -9.11 -0.23
CA THR A 107 -9.01 -8.91 0.94
C THR A 107 -8.44 -7.79 1.80
N THR A 108 -9.29 -6.86 2.26
CA THR A 108 -8.87 -5.81 3.20
C THR A 108 -8.73 -6.40 4.60
N VAL A 109 -7.56 -6.25 5.21
CA VAL A 109 -7.26 -6.80 6.55
C VAL A 109 -7.20 -5.70 7.60
N VAL A 110 -6.66 -4.54 7.25
CA VAL A 110 -6.57 -3.37 8.15
C VAL A 110 -6.95 -2.12 7.36
N CYS A 111 -7.73 -1.25 7.98
CA CYS A 111 -8.05 0.08 7.47
C CYS A 111 -7.86 1.10 8.59
N ASN A 112 -7.04 2.12 8.36
CA ASN A 112 -6.79 3.20 9.31
C ASN A 112 -6.65 4.53 8.54
N GLY A 113 -6.64 5.67 9.23
CA GLY A 113 -6.51 6.98 8.62
C GLY A 113 -5.51 7.89 9.33
N PHE A 114 -5.06 8.93 8.64
CA PHE A 114 -4.27 10.01 9.21
C PHE A 114 -4.60 11.33 8.50
N HIS A 115 -4.31 12.45 9.16
CA HIS A 115 -4.51 13.78 8.60
C HIS A 115 -3.18 14.40 8.20
N ALA A 116 -3.18 15.13 7.08
CA ALA A 116 -2.00 15.76 6.48
C ALA A 116 -2.05 17.29 6.48
#